data_AF-A0A7X0AWE7-F1
#
_entry.id   AF-A0A7X0AWE7-F1
#
_cell.length_a   1.000
_cell.length_b   1.000
_cell.length_c   1.000
_cell.angle_alpha   90.00
_cell.angle_beta   90.00
_cell.angle_gamma   90.00
#
_symmetry.space_group_name_H-M   'P 1'
#
loop_
_entity.id
_entity.type
_entity.pdbx_description
1 polymer ?
#
loop_
_entity_poly.entity_id
_entity_poly.type
_entity_poly.pdbx_seq_one_letter_code
_entity_poly.pdbx_strand_id
1 'polypeptide(L)'
;MTDTFSPLHLRLEDDGIAVATLEAPGRANLLDDALIAALDELAEVLETREEVRGLIITSAKGHFLLGREPLGLLALADAAPGLSDDALLAAIAPYGDALRRLEGTAKPIAAALTGSALGPGLELALACGYRVACDHPAARFGFPDQRLGLMPMAGGTQRLPRLLGWVGAHDLLSGGHMVTAAAALELKLVNEVVPASHVRSAALAWVRRHLADGKEPPFIVAHKRKPVAVISSTMAIETAVGQGLALSLDEGLGLERAVAAGLLRRGEVAALVRTLVVAKGAADKAAWRPALPTAELARVAVLGRGPMADSVALAARRAGLDVHAVADAEGLDELAPALLGERKIEILFDATREDLAAKHALLARAEAVLGDDALLALTGPRLSVAAVGRGLSWPDRLVGLSLPPDGGVAEIVAGPKTSAPALAIAVDAARRLGRTPFKVGDGEGRYLARLTAAYLRAALELGPLVAPADTDAAARAAGLAEGPWALARRLGYAAVTDLVGEDGAGAVLATLKRPATESVPLDPPQADAGPRLLAAVRTAVVQALAEGLVNETASADLMAVLGFGWPAASGGPLGSFARR
;
A
#
# COMPACT_ATOMS: atom_id res chain seq x y z
N MET A 1 -19.01 33.78 -6.07
CA MET A 1 -19.80 32.63 -5.62
C MET A 1 -19.37 31.46 -6.49
N THR A 2 -18.88 30.38 -5.90
CA THR A 2 -18.54 29.14 -6.61
C THR A 2 -19.80 28.28 -6.67
N ASP A 3 -20.13 27.72 -7.82
CA ASP A 3 -21.18 26.71 -7.90
C ASP A 3 -20.77 25.48 -7.09
N THR A 4 -21.50 25.20 -6.01
CA THR A 4 -21.24 24.05 -5.14
C THR A 4 -21.72 22.78 -5.83
N PHE A 5 -20.82 22.16 -6.58
CA PHE A 5 -21.05 20.85 -7.20
C PHE A 5 -21.30 19.80 -6.10
N SER A 6 -22.53 19.28 -6.04
CA SER A 6 -22.89 18.22 -5.08
C SER A 6 -22.23 16.89 -5.48
N PRO A 7 -21.63 16.14 -4.54
CA PRO A 7 -21.07 14.82 -4.81
C PRO A 7 -22.13 13.71 -5.00
N LEU A 8 -23.41 14.04 -4.86
CA LEU A 8 -24.54 13.12 -4.94
C LEU A 8 -25.68 13.74 -5.76
N HIS A 9 -26.01 13.14 -6.90
CA HIS A 9 -27.05 13.62 -7.80
C HIS A 9 -28.33 12.78 -7.66
N LEU A 10 -29.42 13.42 -7.23
CA LEU A 10 -30.72 12.75 -7.01
C LEU A 10 -31.66 12.96 -8.19
N ARG A 11 -32.22 11.87 -8.73
CA ARG A 11 -33.33 11.89 -9.70
C ARG A 11 -34.51 11.07 -9.18
N LEU A 12 -35.73 11.61 -9.25
CA LEU A 12 -36.95 10.83 -9.04
C LEU A 12 -37.42 10.26 -10.39
N GLU A 13 -37.72 8.97 -10.44
CA GLU A 13 -38.37 8.31 -11.59
C GLU A 13 -39.91 8.39 -11.45
N ASP A 14 -40.67 8.26 -12.54
CA ASP A 14 -42.14 8.42 -12.55
C ASP A 14 -42.90 7.42 -11.66
N ASP A 15 -42.26 6.32 -11.25
CA ASP A 15 -42.79 5.33 -10.32
C ASP A 15 -42.47 5.64 -8.84
N GLY A 16 -41.94 6.82 -8.55
CA GLY A 16 -41.60 7.28 -7.20
C GLY A 16 -40.31 6.64 -6.65
N ILE A 17 -39.50 5.97 -7.48
CA ILE A 17 -38.19 5.48 -7.06
C ILE A 17 -37.15 6.58 -7.24
N ALA A 18 -36.46 6.92 -6.16
CA ALA A 18 -35.31 7.82 -6.20
C ALA A 18 -34.05 7.09 -6.68
N VAL A 19 -33.22 7.80 -7.44
CA VAL A 19 -31.91 7.36 -7.92
C VAL A 19 -30.88 8.36 -7.44
N ALA A 20 -30.14 8.01 -6.39
CA ALA A 20 -29.00 8.78 -5.90
C ALA A 20 -27.72 8.29 -6.59
N THR A 21 -27.04 9.18 -7.31
CA THR A 21 -25.84 8.86 -8.10
C THR A 21 -24.61 9.50 -7.48
N LEU A 22 -23.68 8.68 -7.01
CA LEU A 22 -22.39 9.10 -6.46
C LEU A 22 -21.48 9.60 -7.58
N GLU A 23 -21.14 10.89 -7.53
CA GLU A 23 -20.25 11.54 -8.48
C GLU A 23 -19.47 12.66 -7.75
N ALA A 24 -18.62 12.28 -6.79
CA ALA A 24 -17.79 13.27 -6.06
C ALA A 24 -16.76 13.96 -7.00
N PRO A 25 -16.14 15.08 -6.63
CA PRO A 25 -15.07 15.70 -7.42
C PRO A 25 -13.91 14.74 -7.76
N GLY A 26 -13.27 14.95 -8.91
CA GLY A 26 -12.04 14.25 -9.29
C GLY A 26 -12.18 12.76 -9.64
N ARG A 27 -11.04 12.06 -9.72
CA ARG A 27 -10.93 10.72 -10.35
C ARG A 27 -11.66 9.59 -9.62
N ALA A 28 -12.08 9.78 -8.37
CA ALA A 28 -12.73 8.74 -7.59
C ALA A 28 -13.78 9.31 -6.63
N ASN A 29 -14.84 8.55 -6.39
CA ASN A 29 -15.70 8.77 -5.23
C ASN A 29 -14.94 8.37 -3.96
N LEU A 30 -14.80 9.33 -3.05
CA LEU A 30 -14.23 9.22 -1.71
C LEU A 30 -15.22 9.87 -0.74
N LEU A 31 -15.21 9.43 0.52
CA LEU A 31 -16.03 10.03 1.56
C LEU A 31 -15.32 11.27 2.10
N ASP A 32 -15.83 12.45 1.74
CA ASP A 32 -15.52 13.72 2.38
C ASP A 32 -16.76 14.23 3.13
N ASP A 33 -16.63 15.35 3.83
CA ASP A 33 -17.70 15.89 4.67
C ASP A 33 -18.87 16.44 3.83
N ALA A 34 -18.64 16.75 2.54
CA ALA A 34 -19.69 17.13 1.61
C ALA A 34 -20.55 15.93 1.17
N LEU A 35 -19.94 14.74 0.96
CA LEU A 35 -20.67 13.51 0.71
C LEU A 35 -21.39 13.00 1.97
N ILE A 36 -20.84 13.24 3.17
CA ILE A 36 -21.55 12.97 4.42
C ILE A 36 -22.81 13.84 4.51
N ALA A 37 -22.70 15.16 4.29
CA ALA A 37 -23.85 16.06 4.29
C ALA A 37 -24.91 15.66 3.25
N ALA A 38 -24.50 15.38 2.01
CA ALA A 38 -25.44 14.98 0.95
C ALA A 38 -26.14 13.62 1.21
N LEU A 39 -25.53 12.72 1.98
CA LEU A 39 -26.17 11.48 2.43
C LEU A 39 -27.16 11.71 3.59
N ASP A 40 -26.91 12.71 4.43
CA ASP A 40 -27.84 13.11 5.50
C ASP A 40 -29.07 13.86 4.92
N GLU A 41 -28.85 14.75 3.94
CA GLU A 41 -29.92 15.34 3.12
C GLU A 41 -30.75 14.26 2.37
N LEU A 42 -30.09 13.21 1.86
CA LEU A 42 -30.80 12.08 1.25
C LEU A 42 -31.66 11.32 2.27
N ALA A 43 -31.18 11.18 3.51
CA ALA A 43 -31.95 10.56 4.58
C ALA A 43 -33.19 11.41 4.94
N GLU A 44 -33.03 12.73 5.09
CA GLU A 44 -34.16 13.66 5.30
C GLU A 44 -35.17 13.59 4.14
N VAL A 45 -34.72 13.49 2.89
CA VAL A 45 -35.60 13.28 1.73
C VAL A 45 -36.37 11.96 1.82
N LEU A 46 -35.74 10.87 2.25
CA LEU A 46 -36.44 9.59 2.44
C LEU A 46 -37.40 9.61 3.65
N GLU A 47 -37.12 10.38 4.69
CA GLU A 47 -37.99 10.55 5.86
C GLU A 47 -39.21 11.43 5.56
N THR A 48 -39.02 12.55 4.84
CA THR A 48 -40.02 13.63 4.72
C THR A 48 -40.88 13.59 3.45
N ARG A 49 -40.40 13.02 2.35
CA ARG A 49 -41.08 13.08 1.03
C ARG A 49 -41.86 11.80 0.73
N GLU A 50 -43.19 11.88 0.79
CA GLU A 50 -44.09 10.74 0.55
C GLU A 50 -44.05 10.22 -0.90
N GLU A 51 -43.74 11.09 -1.86
CA GLU A 51 -43.60 10.72 -3.28
C GLU A 51 -42.34 9.88 -3.56
N VAL A 52 -41.35 9.91 -2.67
CA VAL A 52 -40.20 8.99 -2.70
C VAL A 52 -40.60 7.70 -2.00
N ARG A 53 -40.87 6.65 -2.78
CA ARG A 53 -41.36 5.35 -2.27
C ARG A 53 -40.26 4.34 -2.02
N GLY A 54 -39.17 4.42 -2.79
CA GLY A 54 -37.98 3.57 -2.66
C GLY A 54 -36.74 4.26 -3.24
N LEU A 55 -35.56 3.67 -3.05
CA LEU A 55 -34.28 4.28 -3.40
C LEU A 55 -33.34 3.26 -4.05
N ILE A 56 -32.61 3.68 -5.08
CA ILE A 56 -31.34 3.06 -5.45
C ILE A 56 -30.18 4.05 -5.27
N ILE A 57 -29.06 3.55 -4.74
CA ILE A 57 -27.80 4.29 -4.67
C ILE A 57 -26.84 3.67 -5.68
N THR A 58 -26.32 4.47 -6.61
CA THR A 58 -25.42 4.03 -7.70
C THR A 58 -24.24 5.00 -7.84
N SER A 59 -23.40 4.84 -8.87
CA SER A 59 -22.26 5.71 -9.15
C SER A 59 -22.15 6.03 -10.64
N ALA A 60 -21.70 7.25 -10.96
CA ALA A 60 -21.37 7.67 -12.33
C ALA A 60 -20.01 7.13 -12.80
N LYS A 61 -19.22 6.51 -11.91
CA LYS A 61 -17.85 6.05 -12.15
C LYS A 61 -17.78 4.53 -12.21
N GLY A 62 -16.67 3.99 -12.73
CA GLY A 62 -16.38 2.55 -12.79
C GLY A 62 -16.10 1.88 -11.43
N HIS A 63 -16.51 2.52 -10.34
CA HIS A 63 -16.45 2.07 -8.96
C HIS A 63 -17.48 2.83 -8.12
N PHE A 64 -17.87 2.25 -6.99
CA PHE A 64 -18.92 2.82 -6.13
C PHE A 64 -18.35 3.94 -5.24
N LEU A 65 -17.52 3.57 -4.26
CA LEU A 65 -16.90 4.46 -3.26
C LEU A 65 -15.66 3.74 -2.67
N LEU A 66 -14.48 4.38 -2.65
CA LEU A 66 -13.19 3.68 -2.44
C LEU A 66 -12.53 3.88 -1.06
N GLY A 67 -13.08 4.72 -0.19
CA GLY A 67 -12.48 5.06 1.11
C GLY A 67 -12.89 6.45 1.59
N ARG A 68 -12.37 6.90 2.74
CA ARG A 68 -12.44 8.31 3.15
C ARG A 68 -11.39 9.14 2.40
N GLU A 69 -11.65 10.43 2.20
CA GLU A 69 -10.68 11.36 1.63
C GLU A 69 -9.42 11.42 2.54
N PRO A 70 -8.20 11.17 2.01
CA PRO A 70 -7.00 11.05 2.84
C PRO A 70 -6.60 12.26 3.69
N LEU A 71 -6.84 13.49 3.24
CA LEU A 71 -6.45 14.70 3.98
C LEU A 71 -7.44 15.00 5.11
N GLY A 72 -8.74 14.84 4.87
CA GLY A 72 -9.77 14.92 5.91
C GLY A 72 -9.61 13.83 6.98
N LEU A 73 -9.27 12.60 6.56
CA LEU A 73 -8.94 11.51 7.48
C LEU A 73 -7.66 11.81 8.30
N LEU A 74 -6.62 12.39 7.68
CA LEU A 74 -5.40 12.77 8.39
C LEU A 74 -5.67 13.91 9.39
N ALA A 75 -6.42 14.94 9.00
CA ALA A 75 -6.78 16.06 9.88
C ALA A 75 -7.56 15.59 11.11
N LEU A 76 -8.55 14.71 10.92
CA LEU A 76 -9.26 14.04 12.02
C LEU A 76 -8.30 13.26 12.93
N ALA A 77 -7.39 12.46 12.36
CA ALA A 77 -6.48 11.60 13.11
C ALA A 77 -5.38 12.37 13.87
N ASP A 78 -4.92 13.52 13.35
CA ASP A 78 -3.98 14.40 14.04
C ASP A 78 -4.66 15.28 15.11
N ALA A 79 -5.94 15.64 14.93
CA ALA A 79 -6.71 16.36 15.94
C ALA A 79 -7.16 15.46 17.12
N ALA A 80 -7.50 14.19 16.84
CA ALA A 80 -8.11 13.27 17.81
C ALA A 80 -7.40 13.13 19.17
N PRO A 81 -6.05 13.15 19.29
CA PRO A 81 -5.38 13.14 20.59
C PRO A 81 -5.69 14.36 21.47
N GLY A 82 -6.03 15.51 20.89
CA GLY A 82 -6.29 16.77 21.62
C GLY A 82 -7.77 17.08 21.89
N LEU A 83 -8.72 16.31 21.33
CA LEU A 83 -10.16 16.50 21.56
C LEU A 83 -10.62 15.89 22.90
N SER A 84 -11.77 16.34 23.43
CA SER A 84 -12.52 15.59 24.45
C SER A 84 -13.19 14.36 23.83
N ASP A 85 -13.62 13.38 24.65
CA ASP A 85 -14.27 12.18 24.11
C ASP A 85 -15.58 12.52 23.39
N ASP A 86 -16.42 13.38 23.97
CA ASP A 86 -17.65 13.86 23.34
C ASP A 86 -17.39 14.54 21.99
N ALA A 87 -16.34 15.39 21.90
CA ALA A 87 -15.99 16.09 20.66
C ALA A 87 -15.42 15.14 19.60
N LEU A 88 -14.64 14.12 19.98
CA LEU A 88 -14.14 13.11 19.05
C LEU A 88 -15.27 12.18 18.57
N LEU A 89 -16.16 11.75 19.47
CA LEU A 89 -17.36 10.98 19.12
C LEU A 89 -18.24 11.77 18.15
N ALA A 90 -18.51 13.05 18.43
CA ALA A 90 -19.28 13.92 17.55
C ALA A 90 -18.61 14.17 16.19
N ALA A 91 -17.26 14.15 16.11
CA ALA A 91 -16.53 14.30 14.85
C ALA A 91 -16.58 13.06 13.93
N ILE A 92 -16.82 11.86 14.48
CA ILE A 92 -16.91 10.60 13.71
C ILE A 92 -18.36 10.09 13.54
N ALA A 93 -19.29 10.60 14.36
CA ALA A 93 -20.70 10.24 14.36
C ALA A 93 -21.45 10.42 13.01
N PRO A 94 -21.34 11.57 12.29
CA PRO A 94 -22.37 11.94 11.30
C PRO A 94 -22.54 10.96 10.15
N TYR A 95 -21.46 10.32 9.70
CA TYR A 95 -21.55 9.31 8.64
C TYR A 95 -22.29 8.05 9.08
N GLY A 96 -21.99 7.54 10.28
CA GLY A 96 -22.69 6.40 10.86
C GLY A 96 -24.16 6.68 11.15
N ASP A 97 -24.47 7.91 11.56
CA ASP A 97 -25.83 8.36 11.84
C ASP A 97 -26.65 8.51 10.56
N ALA A 98 -26.12 9.12 9.50
CA ALA A 98 -26.76 9.20 8.18
C ALA A 98 -27.03 7.79 7.60
N LEU A 99 -26.06 6.86 7.69
CA LEU A 99 -26.28 5.47 7.31
C LEU A 99 -27.37 4.78 8.14
N ARG A 100 -27.47 5.11 9.43
CA ARG A 100 -28.49 4.53 10.32
C ARG A 100 -29.89 5.11 10.07
N ARG A 101 -30.00 6.40 9.71
CA ARG A 101 -31.26 7.02 9.26
C ARG A 101 -31.80 6.34 8.00
N LEU A 102 -30.95 6.17 6.97
CA LEU A 102 -31.31 5.46 5.73
C LEU A 102 -31.83 4.03 6.01
N GLU A 103 -31.07 3.26 6.78
CA GLU A 103 -31.43 1.89 7.22
C GLU A 103 -32.69 1.84 8.12
N GLY A 104 -33.00 2.92 8.82
CA GLY A 104 -34.20 3.05 9.65
C GLY A 104 -35.49 3.31 8.86
N THR A 105 -35.41 3.61 7.56
CA THR A 105 -36.60 3.90 6.75
C THR A 105 -37.34 2.62 6.34
N ALA A 106 -38.67 2.67 6.30
CA ALA A 106 -39.51 1.57 5.79
C ALA A 106 -39.54 1.47 4.25
N LYS A 107 -38.69 2.24 3.55
CA LYS A 107 -38.66 2.37 2.09
C LYS A 107 -37.56 1.46 1.53
N PRO A 108 -37.82 0.59 0.53
CA PRO A 108 -36.80 -0.33 0.02
C PRO A 108 -35.61 0.41 -0.61
N ILE A 109 -34.41 0.18 -0.07
CA ILE A 109 -33.12 0.74 -0.54
C ILE A 109 -32.24 -0.36 -1.15
N ALA A 110 -31.74 -0.14 -2.37
CA ALA A 110 -30.75 -1.02 -3.00
C ALA A 110 -29.47 -0.30 -3.46
N ALA A 111 -28.31 -0.89 -3.17
CA ALA A 111 -27.02 -0.44 -3.69
C ALA A 111 -26.70 -1.11 -5.04
N ALA A 112 -26.45 -0.27 -6.06
CA ALA A 112 -26.06 -0.64 -7.41
C ALA A 112 -24.54 -0.39 -7.57
N LEU A 113 -23.75 -1.40 -7.22
CA LEU A 113 -22.29 -1.33 -7.13
C LEU A 113 -21.65 -1.50 -8.53
N THR A 114 -21.46 -0.39 -9.23
CA THR A 114 -20.85 -0.31 -10.58
C THR A 114 -19.38 -0.75 -10.67
N GLY A 115 -18.78 -1.04 -9.52
CA GLY A 115 -17.40 -1.51 -9.35
C GLY A 115 -17.08 -1.61 -7.87
N SER A 116 -15.80 -1.45 -7.50
CA SER A 116 -15.32 -1.63 -6.13
C SER A 116 -16.03 -0.73 -5.11
N ALA A 117 -16.29 -1.30 -3.92
CA ALA A 117 -16.85 -0.60 -2.76
C ALA A 117 -16.01 -0.98 -1.52
N LEU A 118 -15.27 -0.01 -0.98
CA LEU A 118 -14.21 -0.24 0.01
C LEU A 118 -14.36 0.64 1.24
N GLY A 119 -14.12 0.07 2.43
CA GLY A 119 -14.26 0.76 3.72
C GLY A 119 -15.67 1.37 3.85
N PRO A 120 -15.82 2.70 3.97
CA PRO A 120 -17.13 3.36 3.98
C PRO A 120 -18.00 3.02 2.76
N GLY A 121 -17.40 2.77 1.59
CA GLY A 121 -18.13 2.32 0.41
C GLY A 121 -18.89 1.01 0.61
N LEU A 122 -18.35 0.11 1.45
CA LEU A 122 -19.03 -1.12 1.85
C LEU A 122 -19.97 -0.90 3.05
N GLU A 123 -19.70 0.05 3.95
CA GLU A 123 -20.64 0.42 5.03
C GLU A 123 -21.95 0.99 4.45
N LEU A 124 -21.88 1.90 3.47
CA LEU A 124 -23.04 2.41 2.72
C LEU A 124 -23.81 1.29 2.01
N ALA A 125 -23.09 0.34 1.38
CA ALA A 125 -23.72 -0.79 0.72
C ALA A 125 -24.39 -1.77 1.72
N LEU A 126 -23.84 -1.93 2.92
CA LEU A 126 -24.39 -2.76 3.99
C LEU A 126 -25.61 -2.12 4.69
N ALA A 127 -25.71 -0.79 4.71
CA ALA A 127 -26.90 -0.08 5.21
C ALA A 127 -28.10 -0.14 4.24
N CYS A 128 -27.91 -0.66 3.02
CA CYS A 128 -28.99 -0.94 2.07
C CYS A 128 -29.57 -2.35 2.28
N GLY A 129 -30.87 -2.56 2.07
CA GLY A 129 -31.49 -3.90 2.15
C GLY A 129 -30.98 -4.85 1.06
N TYR A 130 -30.65 -4.33 -0.13
CA TYR A 130 -30.20 -5.11 -1.28
C TYR A 130 -28.92 -4.58 -1.91
N ARG A 131 -28.11 -5.47 -2.49
CA ARG A 131 -26.82 -5.16 -3.17
C ARG A 131 -26.71 -5.92 -4.47
N VAL A 132 -26.60 -5.20 -5.59
CA VAL A 132 -26.22 -5.74 -6.91
C VAL A 132 -24.82 -5.27 -7.25
N ALA A 133 -23.94 -6.16 -7.70
CA ALA A 133 -22.59 -5.81 -8.16
C ALA A 133 -22.38 -6.06 -9.66
N CYS A 134 -21.46 -5.31 -10.26
CA CYS A 134 -20.93 -5.65 -11.58
C CYS A 134 -20.06 -6.91 -11.53
N ASP A 135 -19.98 -7.61 -12.65
CA ASP A 135 -19.09 -8.74 -12.93
C ASP A 135 -17.62 -8.37 -13.21
N HIS A 136 -17.30 -7.07 -13.28
CA HIS A 136 -16.00 -6.58 -13.75
C HIS A 136 -14.81 -7.17 -12.93
N PRO A 137 -13.78 -7.76 -13.58
CA PRO A 137 -12.75 -8.55 -12.89
C PRO A 137 -11.85 -7.76 -11.92
N ALA A 138 -11.82 -6.43 -12.04
CA ALA A 138 -11.12 -5.56 -11.09
C ALA A 138 -11.98 -5.09 -9.90
N ALA A 139 -13.29 -5.41 -9.86
CA ALA A 139 -14.17 -5.01 -8.75
C ALA A 139 -13.79 -5.72 -7.45
N ARG A 140 -13.70 -4.97 -6.35
CA ARG A 140 -13.27 -5.43 -5.03
C ARG A 140 -14.15 -4.89 -3.91
N PHE A 141 -14.47 -5.75 -2.95
CA PHE A 141 -15.37 -5.44 -1.84
C PHE A 141 -14.72 -5.85 -0.51
N GLY A 142 -14.53 -4.91 0.43
CA GLY A 142 -13.92 -5.21 1.72
C GLY A 142 -13.47 -3.99 2.52
N PHE A 143 -12.80 -4.23 3.65
CA PHE A 143 -12.42 -3.21 4.64
C PHE A 143 -10.89 -3.06 4.72
N PRO A 144 -10.25 -2.17 3.93
CA PRO A 144 -8.81 -1.99 3.96
C PRO A 144 -8.30 -1.30 5.25
N ASP A 145 -9.21 -0.86 6.11
CA ASP A 145 -9.03 0.00 7.28
C ASP A 145 -7.95 -0.50 8.26
N GLN A 146 -7.88 -1.81 8.48
CA GLN A 146 -6.84 -2.46 9.31
C GLN A 146 -5.41 -2.12 8.87
N ARG A 147 -5.19 -1.81 7.58
CA ARG A 147 -3.87 -1.49 7.02
C ARG A 147 -3.41 -0.07 7.40
N LEU A 148 -4.32 0.76 7.91
CA LEU A 148 -4.11 2.15 8.29
C LEU A 148 -4.26 2.39 9.80
N GLY A 149 -4.23 1.33 10.60
CA GLY A 149 -4.43 1.42 12.05
C GLY A 149 -5.91 1.51 12.46
N LEU A 150 -6.85 1.39 11.51
CA LEU A 150 -8.26 1.68 11.67
C LEU A 150 -9.15 0.42 11.72
N MET A 151 -10.37 0.65 12.17
CA MET A 151 -11.52 -0.25 12.03
C MET A 151 -12.65 0.52 11.31
N PRO A 152 -13.58 -0.19 10.66
CA PRO A 152 -14.85 0.41 10.23
C PRO A 152 -15.59 1.03 11.42
N MET A 153 -16.23 2.18 11.21
CA MET A 153 -16.75 3.05 12.28
C MET A 153 -18.12 3.67 11.98
N ALA A 154 -18.75 3.26 10.88
CA ALA A 154 -20.11 3.61 10.48
C ALA A 154 -20.97 2.35 10.26
N GLY A 155 -20.69 1.30 11.03
CA GLY A 155 -21.43 0.05 11.12
C GLY A 155 -20.79 -1.16 10.44
N GLY A 156 -19.59 -1.06 9.87
CA GLY A 156 -18.94 -2.20 9.22
C GLY A 156 -18.68 -3.40 10.15
N THR A 157 -18.33 -3.18 11.42
CA THR A 157 -18.16 -4.26 12.41
C THR A 157 -19.49 -4.74 13.00
N GLN A 158 -20.57 -3.97 12.85
CA GLN A 158 -21.88 -4.31 13.40
C GLN A 158 -22.81 -4.98 12.38
N ARG A 159 -22.81 -4.53 11.12
CA ARG A 159 -23.62 -5.05 10.02
C ARG A 159 -23.00 -6.29 9.40
N LEU A 160 -21.70 -6.31 9.10
CA LEU A 160 -21.07 -7.45 8.40
C LEU A 160 -21.15 -8.76 9.22
N PRO A 161 -20.88 -8.80 10.54
CA PRO A 161 -21.00 -10.05 11.31
C PRO A 161 -22.44 -10.45 11.60
N ARG A 162 -23.40 -9.51 11.59
CA ARG A 162 -24.85 -9.83 11.65
C ARG A 162 -25.34 -10.42 10.31
N LEU A 163 -24.79 -9.99 9.18
CA LEU A 163 -25.12 -10.53 7.84
C LEU A 163 -24.45 -11.89 7.56
N LEU A 164 -23.16 -12.05 7.88
CA LEU A 164 -22.34 -13.20 7.46
C LEU A 164 -22.04 -14.21 8.59
N GLY A 165 -22.38 -13.87 9.83
CA GLY A 165 -21.78 -14.46 11.02
C GLY A 165 -20.32 -14.02 11.20
N TRP A 166 -19.80 -14.07 12.43
CA TRP A 166 -18.43 -13.62 12.72
C TRP A 166 -17.37 -14.30 11.84
N VAL A 167 -17.46 -15.61 11.59
CA VAL A 167 -16.43 -16.33 10.82
C VAL A 167 -16.45 -16.01 9.32
N GLY A 168 -17.59 -15.55 8.77
CA GLY A 168 -17.64 -15.00 7.41
C GLY A 168 -17.11 -13.56 7.35
N ALA A 169 -17.36 -12.77 8.39
CA ALA A 169 -16.94 -11.38 8.49
C ALA A 169 -15.46 -11.18 8.87
N HIS A 170 -14.87 -12.08 9.67
CA HIS A 170 -13.52 -11.96 10.23
C HIS A 170 -12.45 -11.68 9.16
N ASP A 171 -12.49 -12.37 8.02
CA ASP A 171 -11.39 -12.26 7.06
C ASP A 171 -11.40 -10.92 6.30
N LEU A 172 -12.60 -10.36 6.05
CA LEU A 172 -12.78 -9.03 5.49
C LEU A 172 -12.48 -7.93 6.54
N LEU A 173 -12.92 -8.13 7.79
CA LEU A 173 -12.68 -7.21 8.91
C LEU A 173 -11.24 -7.33 9.43
N SER A 174 -10.97 -8.22 10.39
CA SER A 174 -9.64 -8.41 11.01
C SER A 174 -8.54 -8.88 10.05
N GLY A 175 -8.86 -9.39 8.86
CA GLY A 175 -7.86 -9.71 7.83
C GLY A 175 -7.59 -8.57 6.84
N GLY A 176 -8.47 -7.56 6.78
CA GLY A 176 -8.40 -6.49 5.79
C GLY A 176 -8.45 -6.98 4.34
N HIS A 177 -9.12 -8.11 4.07
CA HIS A 177 -9.26 -8.67 2.72
C HIS A 177 -10.31 -7.93 1.90
N MET A 178 -10.17 -8.04 0.58
CA MET A 178 -11.16 -7.58 -0.39
C MET A 178 -11.47 -8.70 -1.36
N VAL A 179 -12.74 -9.08 -1.47
CA VAL A 179 -13.22 -10.18 -2.31
C VAL A 179 -13.60 -9.69 -3.71
N THR A 180 -13.60 -10.60 -4.70
CA THR A 180 -14.11 -10.35 -6.06
C THR A 180 -15.63 -10.31 -6.07
N ALA A 181 -16.26 -9.88 -7.17
CA ALA A 181 -17.71 -9.95 -7.32
C ALA A 181 -18.27 -11.37 -7.15
N ALA A 182 -17.64 -12.38 -7.77
CA ALA A 182 -18.04 -13.78 -7.63
C ALA A 182 -17.95 -14.26 -6.17
N ALA A 183 -16.81 -14.02 -5.49
CA ALA A 183 -16.65 -14.39 -4.09
C ALA A 183 -17.56 -13.59 -3.14
N ALA A 184 -17.92 -12.35 -3.49
CA ALA A 184 -18.92 -11.56 -2.76
C ALA A 184 -20.33 -12.18 -2.87
N LEU A 185 -20.68 -12.78 -4.02
CA LEU A 185 -21.94 -13.48 -4.21
C LEU A 185 -21.97 -14.83 -3.48
N GLU A 186 -20.87 -15.60 -3.55
CA GLU A 186 -20.70 -16.86 -2.81
C GLU A 186 -20.82 -16.64 -1.29
N LEU A 187 -20.18 -15.58 -0.78
CA LEU A 187 -20.29 -15.16 0.62
C LEU A 187 -21.66 -14.53 0.97
N LYS A 188 -22.50 -14.19 -0.02
CA LYS A 188 -23.76 -13.42 0.16
C LYS A 188 -23.55 -12.02 0.72
N LEU A 189 -22.35 -11.46 0.53
CA LEU A 189 -22.06 -10.05 0.73
C LEU A 189 -22.84 -9.18 -0.26
N VAL A 190 -23.03 -9.68 -1.49
CA VAL A 190 -23.96 -9.12 -2.48
C VAL A 190 -25.04 -10.14 -2.82
N ASN A 191 -26.21 -9.67 -3.25
CA ASN A 191 -27.36 -10.52 -3.55
C ASN A 191 -27.40 -10.99 -5.00
N GLU A 192 -26.83 -10.22 -5.93
CA GLU A 192 -26.79 -10.51 -7.36
C GLU A 192 -25.49 -9.94 -7.98
N VAL A 193 -24.97 -10.62 -9.01
CA VAL A 193 -23.85 -10.14 -9.85
C VAL A 193 -24.30 -10.17 -11.31
N VAL A 194 -24.16 -9.05 -12.00
CA VAL A 194 -24.64 -8.85 -13.38
C VAL A 194 -23.58 -8.12 -14.23
N PRO A 195 -23.68 -8.15 -15.57
CA PRO A 195 -22.89 -7.27 -16.43
C PRO A 195 -22.95 -5.81 -15.97
N ALA A 196 -21.82 -5.10 -16.02
CA ALA A 196 -21.73 -3.70 -15.55
C ALA A 196 -22.84 -2.77 -16.11
N SER A 197 -23.31 -3.00 -17.34
CA SER A 197 -24.42 -2.29 -17.99
C SER A 197 -25.79 -2.49 -17.33
N HIS A 198 -25.98 -3.56 -16.55
CA HIS A 198 -27.28 -3.97 -16.01
C HIS A 198 -27.43 -3.75 -14.50
N VAL A 199 -26.38 -3.32 -13.80
CA VAL A 199 -26.39 -3.15 -12.33
C VAL A 199 -27.50 -2.22 -11.86
N ARG A 200 -27.67 -1.06 -12.52
CA ARG A 200 -28.74 -0.09 -12.21
C ARG A 200 -30.14 -0.65 -12.50
N SER A 201 -30.33 -1.35 -13.61
CA SER A 201 -31.63 -1.90 -13.99
C SER A 201 -32.06 -3.09 -13.11
N ALA A 202 -31.12 -3.93 -12.69
CA ALA A 202 -31.38 -5.00 -11.72
C ALA A 202 -31.78 -4.45 -10.33
N ALA A 203 -31.07 -3.42 -9.84
CA ALA A 203 -31.44 -2.74 -8.59
C ALA A 203 -32.84 -2.09 -8.67
N LEU A 204 -33.16 -1.35 -9.75
CA LEU A 204 -34.51 -0.82 -9.99
C LEU A 204 -35.57 -1.92 -10.04
N ALA A 205 -35.29 -3.04 -10.71
CA ALA A 205 -36.21 -4.17 -10.77
C ALA A 205 -36.44 -4.84 -9.41
N TRP A 206 -35.44 -4.86 -8.52
CA TRP A 206 -35.65 -5.30 -7.13
C TRP A 206 -36.53 -4.34 -6.34
N VAL A 207 -36.24 -3.04 -6.35
CA VAL A 207 -37.04 -2.02 -5.62
C VAL A 207 -38.50 -2.05 -6.09
N ARG A 208 -38.74 -2.11 -7.41
CA ARG A 208 -40.09 -2.24 -8.01
C ARG A 208 -40.87 -3.47 -7.49
N ARG A 209 -40.21 -4.62 -7.32
CA ARG A 209 -40.83 -5.83 -6.76
C ARG A 209 -41.08 -5.71 -5.25
N HIS A 210 -40.14 -5.12 -4.50
CA HIS A 210 -40.33 -4.94 -3.05
C HIS A 210 -41.48 -3.96 -2.71
N LEU A 211 -41.71 -2.95 -3.55
CA LEU A 211 -42.88 -2.06 -3.46
C LEU A 211 -44.22 -2.76 -3.77
N ALA A 212 -44.21 -3.98 -4.32
CA ALA A 212 -45.42 -4.78 -4.58
C ALA A 212 -45.61 -5.89 -3.53
N ASP A 213 -44.55 -6.65 -3.21
CA ASP A 213 -44.67 -7.95 -2.50
C ASP A 213 -44.15 -7.96 -1.05
N GLY A 214 -43.42 -6.91 -0.61
CA GLY A 214 -43.15 -6.62 0.81
C GLY A 214 -42.52 -7.73 1.68
N LYS A 215 -41.61 -8.56 1.14
CA LYS A 215 -40.99 -9.68 1.89
C LYS A 215 -39.49 -9.88 1.61
N GLU A 216 -38.70 -9.81 2.68
CA GLU A 216 -37.28 -10.19 2.69
C GLU A 216 -37.07 -11.68 3.02
N PRO A 217 -36.09 -12.36 2.39
CA PRO A 217 -35.67 -13.73 2.74
C PRO A 217 -34.39 -13.77 3.63
N PRO A 218 -34.22 -14.74 4.55
CA PRO A 218 -33.04 -14.86 5.41
C PRO A 218 -31.88 -15.72 4.81
N PHE A 219 -30.67 -15.65 5.38
CA PHE A 219 -29.43 -16.26 4.82
C PHE A 219 -28.47 -16.91 5.83
N ILE A 220 -27.63 -17.85 5.35
CA ILE A 220 -26.60 -18.66 6.05
C ILE A 220 -25.51 -19.10 5.02
N VAL A 221 -24.22 -19.46 5.24
CA VAL A 221 -23.05 -19.16 6.14
C VAL A 221 -21.81 -19.90 5.49
N ALA A 222 -20.54 -19.60 5.87
CA ALA A 222 -19.27 -20.39 5.69
C ALA A 222 -18.45 -20.23 4.38
N HIS A 223 -17.09 -20.37 4.31
CA HIS A 223 -15.95 -20.32 5.28
C HIS A 223 -14.57 -20.45 4.54
N LYS A 224 -13.54 -19.59 4.80
CA LYS A 224 -12.07 -19.90 5.03
C LYS A 224 -11.11 -18.67 4.91
N ARG A 225 -9.84 -18.85 5.32
CA ARG A 225 -8.76 -17.87 5.74
C ARG A 225 -7.69 -17.64 4.64
N LYS A 226 -6.65 -16.77 4.68
CA LYS A 226 -6.13 -15.51 5.36
C LYS A 226 -4.91 -15.05 4.49
N PRO A 227 -4.29 -13.82 4.51
CA PRO A 227 -3.81 -13.01 5.67
C PRO A 227 -3.82 -11.43 5.45
N VAL A 228 -3.37 -10.47 6.29
CA VAL A 228 -2.81 -10.30 7.66
C VAL A 228 -3.02 -8.81 8.06
N ALA A 229 -2.93 -8.43 9.35
CA ALA A 229 -3.36 -7.10 9.81
C ALA A 229 -2.51 -6.47 10.96
N VAL A 230 -2.81 -5.18 11.27
CA VAL A 230 -2.24 -4.40 12.39
C VAL A 230 -2.90 -4.79 13.72
N ILE A 231 -2.08 -5.13 14.71
CA ILE A 231 -2.52 -5.80 15.95
C ILE A 231 -3.50 -4.95 16.78
N SER A 232 -3.21 -3.65 16.97
CA SER A 232 -4.07 -2.72 17.73
C SER A 232 -5.49 -2.65 17.14
N SER A 233 -5.55 -2.54 15.81
CA SER A 233 -6.78 -2.47 15.02
C SER A 233 -7.54 -3.80 14.98
N THR A 234 -6.83 -4.93 14.99
CA THR A 234 -7.45 -6.27 15.06
C THR A 234 -8.07 -6.52 16.44
N MET A 235 -7.38 -6.17 17.53
CA MET A 235 -7.94 -6.25 18.88
C MET A 235 -9.15 -5.33 19.07
N ALA A 236 -9.15 -4.16 18.42
CA ALA A 236 -10.28 -3.24 18.41
C ALA A 236 -11.50 -3.83 17.68
N ILE A 237 -11.33 -4.43 16.50
CA ILE A 237 -12.39 -5.15 15.80
C ILE A 237 -12.90 -6.34 16.64
N GLU A 238 -12.01 -7.16 17.21
CA GLU A 238 -12.41 -8.30 18.03
C GLU A 238 -13.19 -7.88 19.29
N THR A 239 -12.84 -6.73 19.89
CA THR A 239 -13.62 -6.10 20.97
C THR A 239 -15.01 -5.67 20.49
N ALA A 240 -15.06 -4.85 19.43
CA ALA A 240 -16.31 -4.26 18.95
C ALA A 240 -17.30 -5.30 18.40
N VAL A 241 -16.81 -6.38 17.77
CA VAL A 241 -17.65 -7.50 17.33
C VAL A 241 -18.02 -8.41 18.51
N GLY A 242 -17.03 -8.81 19.33
CA GLY A 242 -17.23 -9.79 20.40
C GLY A 242 -18.17 -9.32 21.51
N GLN A 243 -18.18 -8.01 21.80
CA GLN A 243 -19.13 -7.38 22.71
C GLN A 243 -20.37 -6.87 21.96
N GLY A 244 -20.20 -6.18 20.83
CA GLY A 244 -21.30 -5.52 20.12
C GLY A 244 -22.35 -6.47 19.53
N LEU A 245 -22.00 -7.74 19.25
CA LEU A 245 -22.97 -8.75 18.83
C LEU A 245 -23.89 -9.25 19.96
N ALA A 246 -23.58 -8.98 21.23
CA ALA A 246 -24.46 -9.27 22.37
C ALA A 246 -25.46 -8.12 22.67
N LEU A 247 -25.36 -7.00 21.93
CA LEU A 247 -26.16 -5.79 22.11
C LEU A 247 -27.15 -5.62 20.94
N SER A 248 -28.10 -4.69 21.10
CA SER A 248 -28.89 -4.19 19.96
C SER A 248 -27.98 -3.55 18.89
N LEU A 249 -28.51 -3.33 17.69
CA LEU A 249 -27.72 -2.70 16.61
C LEU A 249 -27.26 -1.30 17.02
N ASP A 250 -28.13 -0.49 17.61
CA ASP A 250 -27.85 0.90 17.97
C ASP A 250 -26.82 1.01 19.12
N GLU A 251 -26.92 0.16 20.14
CA GLU A 251 -25.90 0.02 21.19
C GLU A 251 -24.55 -0.47 20.63
N GLY A 252 -24.58 -1.44 19.71
CA GLY A 252 -23.40 -1.96 19.03
C GLY A 252 -22.70 -0.91 18.16
N LEU A 253 -23.46 -0.03 17.49
CA LEU A 253 -22.94 1.11 16.74
C LEU A 253 -22.29 2.16 17.67
N GLY A 254 -22.90 2.42 18.82
CA GLY A 254 -22.29 3.25 19.87
C GLY A 254 -20.97 2.70 20.38
N LEU A 255 -20.90 1.39 20.63
CA LEU A 255 -19.67 0.71 21.03
C LEU A 255 -18.58 0.76 19.94
N GLU A 256 -18.93 0.46 18.69
CA GLU A 256 -18.00 0.55 17.56
C GLU A 256 -17.37 1.95 17.47
N ARG A 257 -18.19 3.00 17.58
CA ARG A 257 -17.77 4.40 17.58
C ARG A 257 -16.81 4.72 18.72
N ALA A 258 -17.09 4.24 19.93
CA ALA A 258 -16.22 4.43 21.10
C ALA A 258 -14.86 3.73 20.95
N VAL A 259 -14.85 2.49 20.42
CA VAL A 259 -13.60 1.75 20.18
C VAL A 259 -12.78 2.40 19.05
N ALA A 260 -13.44 2.88 17.98
CA ALA A 260 -12.79 3.60 16.88
C ALA A 260 -12.15 4.93 17.33
N ALA A 261 -12.83 5.70 18.18
CA ALA A 261 -12.26 6.88 18.83
C ALA A 261 -10.99 6.52 19.63
N GLY A 262 -11.01 5.41 20.36
CA GLY A 262 -9.87 4.85 21.09
C GLY A 262 -8.69 4.38 20.24
N LEU A 263 -8.86 4.20 18.91
CA LEU A 263 -7.75 4.02 17.96
C LEU A 263 -7.21 5.36 17.47
N LEU A 264 -8.09 6.28 17.07
CA LEU A 264 -7.71 7.61 16.57
C LEU A 264 -6.83 8.38 17.58
N ARG A 265 -7.20 8.34 18.87
CA ARG A 265 -6.41 8.95 19.97
C ARG A 265 -4.97 8.49 20.08
N ARG A 266 -4.61 7.29 19.56
CA ARG A 266 -3.25 6.72 19.71
C ARG A 266 -2.22 7.39 18.80
N GLY A 267 -2.66 8.16 17.80
CA GLY A 267 -1.75 8.81 16.84
C GLY A 267 -0.97 7.84 15.93
N GLU A 268 -1.24 6.53 16.02
CA GLU A 268 -0.79 5.47 15.10
C GLU A 268 -1.48 5.63 13.74
N VAL A 269 -2.81 5.84 13.75
CA VAL A 269 -3.61 6.13 12.54
C VAL A 269 -3.04 7.31 11.76
N ALA A 270 -2.78 8.44 12.43
CA ALA A 270 -2.24 9.63 11.78
C ALA A 270 -0.86 9.38 11.12
N ALA A 271 -0.01 8.59 11.78
CA ALA A 271 1.27 8.16 11.21
C ALA A 271 1.09 7.28 9.97
N LEU A 272 0.20 6.28 10.03
CA LEU A 272 -0.07 5.36 8.92
C LEU A 272 -0.72 6.08 7.73
N VAL A 273 -1.70 6.95 7.96
CA VAL A 273 -2.37 7.74 6.90
C VAL A 273 -1.39 8.72 6.26
N ARG A 274 -0.61 9.47 7.07
CA ARG A 274 0.41 10.40 6.56
C ARG A 274 1.43 9.71 5.67
N THR A 275 1.93 8.55 6.08
CA THR A 275 3.02 7.87 5.37
C THR A 275 2.49 6.99 4.23
N LEU A 276 1.60 6.03 4.53
CA LEU A 276 1.16 5.02 3.55
C LEU A 276 0.14 5.53 2.53
N VAL A 277 -0.56 6.64 2.80
CA VAL A 277 -1.57 7.21 1.89
C VAL A 277 -1.12 8.55 1.33
N VAL A 278 -0.84 9.55 2.18
CA VAL A 278 -0.55 10.92 1.71
C VAL A 278 0.84 11.03 1.08
N ALA A 279 1.89 10.66 1.82
CA ALA A 279 3.27 10.68 1.29
C ALA A 279 3.44 9.68 0.14
N LYS A 280 2.86 8.47 0.23
CA LYS A 280 2.91 7.51 -0.89
C LYS A 280 2.18 8.03 -2.14
N GLY A 281 0.99 8.61 -1.97
CA GLY A 281 0.25 9.24 -3.07
C GLY A 281 0.95 10.46 -3.67
N ALA A 282 1.90 11.08 -2.98
CA ALA A 282 2.81 12.09 -3.53
C ALA A 282 4.00 11.44 -4.27
N ALA A 283 4.65 10.44 -3.67
CA ALA A 283 5.77 9.72 -4.27
C ALA A 283 5.39 8.99 -5.58
N ASP A 284 4.23 8.32 -5.62
CA ASP A 284 3.72 7.66 -6.83
C ASP A 284 3.53 8.62 -8.01
N LYS A 285 3.19 9.89 -7.75
CA LYS A 285 3.08 10.95 -8.78
C LYS A 285 4.45 11.37 -9.33
N ALA A 286 5.53 11.18 -8.57
CA ALA A 286 6.90 11.51 -8.95
C ALA A 286 7.01 12.86 -9.67
N ALA A 287 6.59 13.95 -9.01
CA ALA A 287 6.54 15.30 -9.60
C ALA A 287 7.90 15.82 -10.11
N TRP A 288 9.00 15.18 -9.70
CA TRP A 288 10.37 15.42 -10.16
C TRP A 288 10.73 14.71 -11.48
N ARG A 289 9.87 13.80 -12.00
CA ARG A 289 10.06 13.16 -13.30
C ARG A 289 10.04 14.23 -14.40
N PRO A 290 10.99 14.23 -15.35
CA PRO A 290 10.95 15.15 -16.49
C PRO A 290 9.63 15.10 -17.26
N ALA A 291 9.18 16.25 -17.77
CA ALA A 291 7.91 16.42 -18.47
C ALA A 291 7.96 15.92 -19.94
N LEU A 292 8.31 14.64 -20.10
CA LEU A 292 8.39 13.93 -21.38
C LEU A 292 7.23 12.91 -21.50
N PRO A 293 6.89 12.43 -22.71
CA PRO A 293 5.95 11.32 -22.89
C PRO A 293 6.28 10.10 -22.02
N THR A 294 5.29 9.26 -21.72
CA THR A 294 5.52 7.98 -21.04
C THR A 294 6.28 7.02 -21.96
N ALA A 295 7.32 6.36 -21.46
CA ALA A 295 8.06 5.37 -22.22
C ALA A 295 7.21 4.10 -22.43
N GLU A 296 7.07 3.67 -23.69
CA GLU A 296 6.50 2.35 -24.01
C GLU A 296 7.57 1.29 -23.80
N LEU A 297 7.47 0.58 -22.67
CA LEU A 297 8.36 -0.54 -22.33
C LEU A 297 7.67 -1.86 -22.70
N ALA A 298 8.32 -2.61 -23.58
CA ALA A 298 7.91 -3.91 -24.09
C ALA A 298 8.95 -4.98 -23.78
N ARG A 299 10.26 -4.66 -23.87
CA ARG A 299 11.36 -5.61 -23.65
C ARG A 299 12.49 -5.04 -22.80
N VAL A 300 12.91 -5.85 -21.83
CA VAL A 300 14.06 -5.56 -20.98
C VAL A 300 15.03 -6.74 -20.94
N ALA A 301 16.31 -6.42 -20.76
CA ALA A 301 17.35 -7.40 -20.46
C ALA A 301 17.77 -7.29 -18.99
N VAL A 302 18.18 -8.41 -18.39
CA VAL A 302 18.71 -8.46 -17.02
C VAL A 302 20.05 -9.18 -17.05
N LEU A 303 21.10 -8.52 -16.56
CA LEU A 303 22.48 -8.97 -16.61
C LEU A 303 22.99 -9.35 -15.21
N GLY A 304 23.33 -10.61 -15.03
CA GLY A 304 23.88 -11.17 -13.79
C GLY A 304 23.22 -12.47 -13.35
N ARG A 305 23.59 -12.95 -12.16
CA ARG A 305 23.05 -14.18 -11.55
C ARG A 305 22.68 -13.93 -10.09
N GLY A 306 21.64 -14.61 -9.61
CA GLY A 306 21.25 -14.63 -8.18
C GLY A 306 20.16 -13.61 -7.80
N PRO A 307 19.85 -13.48 -6.50
CA PRO A 307 18.55 -13.00 -6.03
C PRO A 307 18.10 -11.62 -6.53
N MET A 308 19.04 -10.70 -6.81
CA MET A 308 18.71 -9.39 -7.39
C MET A 308 18.27 -9.53 -8.85
N ALA A 309 19.06 -10.20 -9.69
CA ALA A 309 18.74 -10.46 -11.09
C ALA A 309 17.42 -11.26 -11.21
N ASP A 310 17.26 -12.31 -10.40
CA ASP A 310 16.06 -13.15 -10.36
C ASP A 310 14.80 -12.33 -9.98
N SER A 311 14.93 -11.41 -9.02
CA SER A 311 13.81 -10.55 -8.58
C SER A 311 13.42 -9.52 -9.64
N VAL A 312 14.39 -8.88 -10.29
CA VAL A 312 14.14 -7.91 -11.37
C VAL A 312 13.50 -8.61 -12.57
N ALA A 313 14.01 -9.77 -12.98
CA ALA A 313 13.42 -10.58 -14.05
C ALA A 313 12.00 -11.05 -13.71
N LEU A 314 11.73 -11.45 -12.47
CA LEU A 314 10.39 -11.82 -12.00
C LEU A 314 9.42 -10.63 -11.98
N ALA A 315 9.86 -9.45 -11.54
CA ALA A 315 9.05 -8.22 -11.57
C ALA A 315 8.71 -7.81 -13.01
N ALA A 316 9.67 -7.88 -13.93
CA ALA A 316 9.46 -7.56 -15.34
C ALA A 316 8.49 -8.55 -16.03
N ARG A 317 8.63 -9.85 -15.78
CA ARG A 317 7.68 -10.87 -16.28
C ARG A 317 6.27 -10.66 -15.71
N ARG A 318 6.14 -10.30 -14.43
CA ARG A 318 4.84 -9.95 -13.81
C ARG A 318 4.23 -8.66 -14.38
N ALA A 319 5.04 -7.74 -14.89
CA ALA A 319 4.61 -6.55 -15.59
C ALA A 319 4.25 -6.79 -17.08
N GLY A 320 4.32 -8.05 -17.55
CA GLY A 320 4.02 -8.43 -18.93
C GLY A 320 5.09 -8.02 -19.95
N LEU A 321 6.34 -7.82 -19.51
CA LEU A 321 7.46 -7.51 -20.39
C LEU A 321 8.09 -8.78 -20.98
N ASP A 322 8.67 -8.66 -22.17
CA ASP A 322 9.60 -9.63 -22.75
C ASP A 322 10.96 -9.51 -22.02
N VAL A 323 11.47 -10.62 -21.44
CA VAL A 323 12.57 -10.57 -20.45
C VAL A 323 13.70 -11.52 -20.80
N HIS A 324 14.80 -10.93 -21.25
CA HIS A 324 16.02 -11.59 -21.70
C HIS A 324 17.05 -11.61 -20.56
N ALA A 325 17.27 -12.77 -19.96
CA ALA A 325 18.14 -12.90 -18.79
C ALA A 325 19.49 -13.50 -19.21
N VAL A 326 20.55 -12.69 -19.09
CA VAL A 326 21.91 -13.04 -19.50
C VAL A 326 22.83 -12.98 -18.28
N ALA A 327 23.81 -13.87 -18.21
CA ALA A 327 24.52 -14.10 -16.96
C ALA A 327 25.76 -13.23 -16.74
N ASP A 328 26.43 -12.89 -17.83
CA ASP A 328 27.83 -12.47 -17.89
C ASP A 328 28.14 -11.88 -19.29
N ALA A 329 29.42 -11.62 -19.58
CA ALA A 329 29.84 -10.95 -20.82
C ALA A 329 29.64 -11.79 -22.11
N GLU A 330 29.54 -13.12 -22.00
CA GLU A 330 29.36 -14.02 -23.14
C GLU A 330 27.90 -14.04 -23.58
N GLY A 331 26.96 -14.09 -22.62
CA GLY A 331 25.53 -14.01 -22.90
C GLY A 331 25.07 -12.67 -23.48
N LEU A 332 25.85 -11.59 -23.37
CA LEU A 332 25.49 -10.28 -23.92
C LEU A 332 25.25 -10.32 -25.44
N ASP A 333 25.99 -11.13 -26.20
CA ASP A 333 25.83 -11.22 -27.66
C ASP A 333 24.44 -11.73 -28.08
N GLU A 334 23.75 -12.50 -27.24
CA GLU A 334 22.37 -12.96 -27.48
C GLU A 334 21.35 -11.80 -27.54
N LEU A 335 21.69 -10.62 -26.99
CA LEU A 335 20.84 -9.43 -26.98
C LEU A 335 20.91 -8.60 -28.27
N ALA A 336 21.75 -8.98 -29.23
CA ALA A 336 21.90 -8.26 -30.49
C ALA A 336 20.57 -8.17 -31.26
N PRO A 337 20.14 -6.99 -31.77
CA PRO A 337 18.84 -6.82 -32.44
C PRO A 337 18.57 -7.83 -33.57
N ALA A 338 19.59 -8.22 -34.33
CA ALA A 338 19.50 -9.22 -35.39
C ALA A 338 19.03 -10.61 -34.89
N LEU A 339 19.44 -11.02 -33.68
CA LEU A 339 18.99 -12.28 -33.06
C LEU A 339 17.59 -12.16 -32.46
N LEU A 340 17.17 -10.94 -32.10
CA LEU A 340 15.85 -10.64 -31.57
C LEU A 340 14.80 -10.27 -32.65
N GLY A 341 15.18 -10.35 -33.93
CA GLY A 341 14.35 -10.01 -35.08
C GLY A 341 14.15 -8.51 -35.28
N GLU A 342 15.24 -7.75 -35.32
CA GLU A 342 15.36 -6.29 -35.44
C GLU A 342 14.66 -5.45 -34.35
N ARG A 343 14.07 -6.11 -33.35
CA ARG A 343 13.51 -5.48 -32.15
C ARG A 343 14.63 -5.26 -31.13
N LYS A 344 14.75 -4.05 -30.58
CA LYS A 344 15.82 -3.66 -29.64
C LYS A 344 15.55 -4.13 -28.19
N ILE A 345 16.45 -3.78 -27.27
CA ILE A 345 16.24 -3.79 -25.81
C ILE A 345 16.03 -2.34 -25.39
N GLU A 346 14.97 -2.00 -24.64
CA GLU A 346 14.81 -0.63 -24.15
C GLU A 346 15.61 -0.35 -22.87
N ILE A 347 15.75 -1.35 -21.99
CA ILE A 347 16.49 -1.24 -20.72
C ILE A 347 17.30 -2.51 -20.45
N LEU A 348 18.59 -2.34 -20.14
CA LEU A 348 19.44 -3.36 -19.53
C LEU A 348 19.58 -3.09 -18.03
N PHE A 349 19.07 -4.00 -17.20
CA PHE A 349 19.28 -3.99 -15.75
C PHE A 349 20.58 -4.71 -15.40
N ASP A 350 21.58 -3.98 -14.93
CA ASP A 350 22.84 -4.54 -14.44
C ASP A 350 22.75 -4.87 -12.95
N ALA A 351 22.68 -6.17 -12.67
CA ALA A 351 22.67 -6.77 -11.35
C ALA A 351 23.95 -7.59 -11.06
N THR A 352 25.06 -7.30 -11.76
CA THR A 352 26.36 -7.94 -11.53
C THR A 352 27.10 -7.37 -10.31
N ARG A 353 28.19 -8.04 -9.91
CA ARG A 353 29.02 -7.68 -8.74
C ARG A 353 29.41 -6.19 -8.76
N GLU A 354 29.38 -5.58 -7.57
CA GLU A 354 29.80 -4.19 -7.34
C GLU A 354 31.34 -4.03 -7.35
N ASP A 355 31.97 -4.33 -8.49
CA ASP A 355 33.37 -4.00 -8.81
C ASP A 355 33.44 -3.02 -9.98
N LEU A 356 34.21 -1.93 -9.83
CA LEU A 356 34.21 -0.83 -10.80
C LEU A 356 34.88 -1.21 -12.13
N ALA A 357 35.99 -1.96 -12.10
CA ALA A 357 36.74 -2.32 -13.29
C ALA A 357 36.00 -3.38 -14.11
N ALA A 358 35.41 -4.37 -13.43
CA ALA A 358 34.55 -5.37 -14.05
C ALA A 358 33.31 -4.71 -14.68
N LYS A 359 32.65 -3.77 -14.00
CA LYS A 359 31.51 -3.03 -14.58
C LYS A 359 31.90 -2.16 -15.77
N HIS A 360 33.04 -1.47 -15.75
CA HIS A 360 33.50 -0.71 -16.93
C HIS A 360 33.67 -1.62 -18.14
N ALA A 361 34.37 -2.76 -18.00
CA ALA A 361 34.57 -3.70 -19.10
C ALA A 361 33.25 -4.34 -19.59
N LEU A 362 32.39 -4.77 -18.66
CA LEU A 362 31.14 -5.45 -18.97
C LEU A 362 30.10 -4.51 -19.61
N LEU A 363 29.95 -3.29 -19.09
CA LEU A 363 28.98 -2.34 -19.62
C LEU A 363 29.45 -1.76 -20.96
N ALA A 364 30.75 -1.51 -21.16
CA ALA A 364 31.29 -1.16 -22.47
C ALA A 364 31.05 -2.26 -23.52
N ARG A 365 31.10 -3.55 -23.13
CA ARG A 365 30.68 -4.67 -24.00
C ARG A 365 29.18 -4.62 -24.31
N ALA A 366 28.34 -4.28 -23.33
CA ALA A 366 26.90 -4.11 -23.54
C ALA A 366 26.59 -2.93 -24.48
N GLU A 367 27.30 -1.80 -24.35
CA GLU A 367 27.17 -0.66 -25.27
C GLU A 367 27.45 -1.06 -26.73
N ALA A 368 28.45 -1.91 -26.95
CA ALA A 368 28.83 -2.38 -28.28
C ALA A 368 27.82 -3.37 -28.91
N VAL A 369 26.95 -4.02 -28.12
CA VAL A 369 25.92 -4.95 -28.63
C VAL A 369 24.55 -4.29 -28.74
N LEU A 370 24.18 -3.44 -27.78
CA LEU A 370 22.86 -2.80 -27.72
C LEU A 370 22.74 -1.52 -28.55
N GLY A 371 23.87 -0.99 -29.05
CA GLY A 371 23.91 0.31 -29.72
C GLY A 371 23.78 1.46 -28.72
N ASP A 372 23.29 2.60 -29.19
CA ASP A 372 23.14 3.87 -28.46
C ASP A 372 21.79 4.06 -27.75
N ASP A 373 20.69 3.51 -28.29
CA ASP A 373 19.33 3.71 -27.76
C ASP A 373 19.07 3.15 -26.33
N ALA A 374 19.69 2.02 -25.97
CA ALA A 374 19.30 1.28 -24.77
C ALA A 374 19.69 1.98 -23.46
N LEU A 375 18.78 2.05 -22.48
CA LEU A 375 19.05 2.55 -21.13
C LEU A 375 19.90 1.53 -20.34
N LEU A 376 20.92 2.00 -19.63
CA LEU A 376 21.73 1.17 -18.72
C LEU A 376 21.35 1.47 -17.27
N ALA A 377 20.75 0.49 -16.59
CA ALA A 377 20.15 0.64 -15.26
C ALA A 377 20.92 -0.15 -14.21
N LEU A 378 21.77 0.52 -13.42
CA LEU A 378 22.56 -0.09 -12.35
C LEU A 378 21.67 -0.43 -11.14
N THR A 379 21.42 -1.72 -10.87
CA THR A 379 20.64 -2.14 -9.70
C THR A 379 21.49 -2.29 -8.43
N GLY A 380 22.83 -2.29 -8.57
CA GLY A 380 23.78 -2.42 -7.47
C GLY A 380 23.76 -1.28 -6.44
N PRO A 381 23.99 -1.56 -5.14
CA PRO A 381 23.77 -0.60 -4.05
C PRO A 381 24.94 0.33 -3.70
N ARG A 382 26.19 0.02 -4.09
CA ARG A 382 27.41 0.75 -3.69
C ARG A 382 27.83 1.79 -4.71
N LEU A 383 27.94 1.38 -5.98
CA LEU A 383 28.71 2.12 -6.97
C LEU A 383 27.96 3.35 -7.49
N SER A 384 28.67 4.49 -7.42
CA SER A 384 28.20 5.78 -7.94
C SER A 384 28.00 5.73 -9.45
N VAL A 385 26.92 6.36 -9.92
CA VAL A 385 26.58 6.46 -11.35
C VAL A 385 27.65 7.29 -12.08
N ALA A 386 28.15 8.36 -11.46
CA ALA A 386 29.30 9.14 -11.94
C ALA A 386 30.59 8.31 -12.04
N ALA A 387 30.79 7.31 -11.18
CA ALA A 387 31.98 6.47 -11.20
C ALA A 387 31.94 5.45 -12.34
N VAL A 388 30.81 4.75 -12.50
CA VAL A 388 30.61 3.79 -13.59
C VAL A 388 30.58 4.50 -14.95
N GLY A 389 29.89 5.64 -15.05
CA GLY A 389 29.79 6.43 -16.29
C GLY A 389 31.09 7.04 -16.79
N ARG A 390 32.21 6.96 -16.05
CA ARG A 390 33.54 7.32 -16.57
C ARG A 390 34.13 6.28 -17.54
N GLY A 391 33.62 5.05 -17.53
CA GLY A 391 34.07 3.97 -18.43
C GLY A 391 33.20 3.78 -19.68
N LEU A 392 32.23 4.66 -19.94
CA LEU A 392 31.23 4.50 -21.00
C LEU A 392 31.36 5.56 -22.10
N SER A 393 30.96 5.17 -23.32
CA SER A 393 30.85 6.04 -24.49
C SER A 393 29.59 6.92 -24.44
N TRP A 394 28.45 6.37 -23.97
CA TRP A 394 27.17 7.09 -23.85
C TRP A 394 26.67 7.15 -22.39
N PRO A 395 27.42 7.79 -21.48
CA PRO A 395 27.10 7.83 -20.04
C PRO A 395 25.83 8.61 -19.68
N ASP A 396 25.20 9.28 -20.63
CA ASP A 396 23.95 10.00 -20.47
C ASP A 396 22.70 9.10 -20.51
N ARG A 397 22.85 7.83 -20.93
CA ARG A 397 21.84 6.76 -20.76
C ARG A 397 22.10 5.87 -19.55
N LEU A 398 23.11 6.18 -18.73
CA LEU A 398 23.38 5.46 -17.49
C LEU A 398 22.55 6.06 -16.35
N VAL A 399 21.86 5.21 -15.59
CA VAL A 399 21.07 5.58 -14.42
C VAL A 399 21.26 4.55 -13.29
N GLY A 400 21.20 4.99 -12.03
CA GLY A 400 21.03 4.07 -10.91
C GLY A 400 19.54 3.78 -10.72
N LEU A 401 19.16 2.50 -10.69
CA LEU A 401 17.78 2.04 -10.51
C LEU A 401 17.76 0.85 -9.55
N SER A 402 17.80 1.16 -8.26
CA SER A 402 17.74 0.17 -7.17
C SER A 402 16.34 -0.44 -7.12
N LEU A 403 16.26 -1.77 -7.11
CA LEU A 403 15.00 -2.52 -7.08
C LEU A 403 15.02 -3.57 -5.96
N PRO A 404 14.88 -3.16 -4.68
CA PRO A 404 14.90 -4.08 -3.55
C PRO A 404 13.86 -5.20 -3.74
N PRO A 405 14.22 -6.49 -3.58
CA PRO A 405 13.34 -7.59 -3.97
C PRO A 405 11.94 -7.50 -3.37
N ASP A 406 11.86 -7.27 -2.06
CA ASP A 406 10.65 -7.24 -1.25
C ASP A 406 10.06 -5.83 -1.10
N GLY A 407 10.81 -4.79 -1.48
CA GLY A 407 10.48 -3.39 -1.20
C GLY A 407 9.48 -2.80 -2.19
N GLY A 408 8.48 -2.06 -1.71
CA GLY A 408 7.47 -1.39 -2.55
C GLY A 408 8.00 -0.16 -3.33
N VAL A 409 9.31 -0.06 -3.55
CA VAL A 409 10.05 1.18 -3.87
C VAL A 409 11.13 0.95 -4.93
N ALA A 410 11.58 2.03 -5.57
CA ALA A 410 12.76 2.06 -6.42
C ALA A 410 13.59 3.32 -6.13
N GLU A 411 14.89 3.16 -5.86
CA GLU A 411 15.81 4.29 -5.67
C GLU A 411 16.39 4.67 -7.04
N ILE A 412 16.08 5.87 -7.52
CA ILE A 412 16.48 6.37 -8.83
C ILE A 412 17.55 7.45 -8.64
N VAL A 413 18.75 7.17 -9.16
CA VAL A 413 19.93 8.02 -9.04
C VAL A 413 20.33 8.54 -10.42
N ALA A 414 20.28 9.85 -10.59
CA ALA A 414 20.83 10.53 -11.76
C ALA A 414 22.29 10.93 -11.48
N GLY A 415 23.23 10.40 -12.27
CA GLY A 415 24.62 10.87 -12.25
C GLY A 415 24.77 12.20 -13.01
N PRO A 416 25.93 12.87 -12.93
CA PRO A 416 26.16 14.20 -13.51
C PRO A 416 25.98 14.33 -15.03
N LYS A 417 25.87 13.21 -15.76
CA LYS A 417 25.60 13.16 -17.20
C LYS A 417 24.22 12.58 -17.55
N THR A 418 23.51 11.93 -16.61
CA THR A 418 22.26 11.21 -16.89
C THR A 418 21.21 12.15 -17.50
N SER A 419 20.73 11.82 -18.68
CA SER A 419 19.83 12.65 -19.48
C SER A 419 18.40 12.67 -18.92
N ALA A 420 17.63 13.71 -19.30
CA ALA A 420 16.22 13.81 -18.92
C ALA A 420 15.34 12.66 -19.51
N PRO A 421 15.56 12.20 -20.77
CA PRO A 421 14.92 10.97 -21.26
C PRO A 421 15.27 9.74 -20.42
N ALA A 422 16.56 9.51 -20.12
CA ALA A 422 16.99 8.37 -19.31
C ALA A 422 16.33 8.36 -17.93
N LEU A 423 16.24 9.52 -17.28
CA LEU A 423 15.59 9.68 -15.98
C LEU A 423 14.06 9.47 -16.06
N ALA A 424 13.41 9.90 -17.15
CA ALA A 424 11.98 9.67 -17.36
C ALA A 424 11.65 8.18 -17.58
N ILE A 425 12.46 7.49 -18.41
CA ILE A 425 12.35 6.05 -18.67
C ILE A 425 12.54 5.26 -17.36
N ALA A 426 13.52 5.62 -16.51
CA ALA A 426 13.76 4.97 -15.23
C ALA A 426 12.55 5.07 -14.26
N VAL A 427 11.85 6.21 -14.23
CA VAL A 427 10.63 6.39 -13.42
C VAL A 427 9.48 5.54 -13.97
N ASP A 428 9.32 5.48 -15.29
CA ASP A 428 8.25 4.69 -15.90
C ASP A 428 8.51 3.18 -15.77
N ALA A 429 9.78 2.76 -15.84
CA ALA A 429 10.20 1.40 -15.53
C ALA A 429 9.86 1.02 -14.09
N ALA A 430 10.24 1.83 -13.10
CA ALA A 430 9.90 1.60 -11.70
C ALA A 430 8.38 1.43 -11.51
N ARG A 431 7.57 2.33 -12.09
CA ARG A 431 6.11 2.26 -12.07
C ARG A 431 5.56 1.00 -12.74
N ARG A 432 6.08 0.65 -13.92
CA ARG A 432 5.64 -0.54 -14.67
C ARG A 432 5.96 -1.83 -13.92
N LEU A 433 7.07 -1.85 -13.19
CA LEU A 433 7.49 -2.93 -12.28
C LEU A 433 6.75 -2.91 -10.91
N GLY A 434 5.78 -2.03 -10.72
CA GLY A 434 4.97 -1.95 -9.49
C GLY A 434 5.68 -1.33 -8.28
N ARG A 435 6.75 -0.56 -8.50
CA ARG A 435 7.58 0.06 -7.45
C ARG A 435 7.33 1.57 -7.37
N THR A 436 7.32 2.13 -6.16
CA THR A 436 7.20 3.58 -5.90
C THR A 436 8.54 4.28 -6.19
N PRO A 437 8.65 5.19 -7.18
CA PRO A 437 9.91 5.80 -7.57
C PRO A 437 10.35 6.96 -6.64
N PHE A 438 11.57 6.89 -6.11
CA PHE A 438 12.18 7.96 -5.31
C PHE A 438 13.45 8.49 -5.96
N LYS A 439 13.66 9.82 -5.91
CA LYS A 439 14.92 10.44 -6.34
C LYS A 439 15.92 10.40 -5.20
N VAL A 440 17.08 9.81 -5.45
CA VAL A 440 18.20 9.69 -4.50
C VAL A 440 19.45 10.31 -5.14
N GLY A 441 20.30 10.93 -4.31
CA GLY A 441 21.57 11.53 -4.75
C GLY A 441 22.58 10.48 -5.25
N ASP A 442 23.53 10.92 -6.07
CA ASP A 442 24.65 10.08 -6.49
C ASP A 442 25.79 10.18 -5.47
N GLY A 443 26.14 9.05 -4.87
CA GLY A 443 27.12 8.94 -3.80
C GLY A 443 27.42 7.48 -3.46
N GLU A 444 28.44 7.25 -2.64
CA GLU A 444 28.80 5.90 -2.21
C GLU A 444 27.76 5.37 -1.21
N GLY A 445 27.18 4.21 -1.56
CA GLY A 445 26.06 3.59 -0.83
C GLY A 445 24.74 4.34 -0.99
N ARG A 446 23.76 3.73 -1.66
CA ARG A 446 22.39 4.26 -1.77
C ARG A 446 21.67 4.30 -0.43
N TYR A 447 20.55 5.01 -0.33
CA TYR A 447 19.83 5.26 0.92
C TYR A 447 19.48 3.95 1.67
N LEU A 448 18.78 3.02 1.02
CA LEU A 448 18.38 1.74 1.64
C LEU A 448 19.59 0.86 1.98
N ALA A 449 20.67 0.95 1.20
CA ALA A 449 21.92 0.26 1.46
C ALA A 449 22.59 0.78 2.75
N ARG A 450 22.61 2.10 2.97
CA ARG A 450 23.13 2.71 4.19
C ARG A 450 22.31 2.32 5.43
N LEU A 451 20.98 2.33 5.34
CA LEU A 451 20.10 1.87 6.42
C LEU A 451 20.38 0.40 6.77
N THR A 452 20.51 -0.45 5.75
CA THR A 452 20.81 -1.89 5.92
C THR A 452 22.22 -2.11 6.50
N ALA A 453 23.23 -1.37 6.02
CA ALA A 453 24.59 -1.43 6.55
C ALA A 453 24.66 -1.00 8.02
N ALA A 454 23.96 0.07 8.40
CA ALA A 454 23.87 0.53 9.79
C ALA A 454 23.18 -0.51 10.69
N TYR A 455 22.09 -1.12 10.21
CA TYR A 455 21.37 -2.20 10.90
C TYR A 455 22.26 -3.43 11.15
N LEU A 456 22.99 -3.89 10.13
CA LEU A 456 23.92 -5.02 10.24
C LEU A 456 25.13 -4.71 11.13
N ARG A 457 25.67 -3.48 11.09
CA ARG A 457 26.76 -3.05 11.98
C ARG A 457 26.31 -2.99 13.45
N ALA A 458 25.14 -2.42 13.73
CA ALA A 458 24.57 -2.42 15.08
C ALA A 458 24.22 -3.84 15.58
N ALA A 459 23.82 -4.75 14.69
CA ALA A 459 23.67 -6.17 15.03
C ALA A 459 25.01 -6.83 15.37
N LEU A 460 26.09 -6.55 14.62
CA LEU A 460 27.44 -7.02 14.92
C LEU A 460 27.95 -6.53 16.29
N GLU A 461 27.65 -5.28 16.68
CA GLU A 461 27.93 -4.76 18.04
C GLU A 461 27.14 -5.48 19.14
N LEU A 462 25.93 -5.96 18.84
CA LEU A 462 25.07 -6.71 19.77
C LEU A 462 25.42 -8.21 19.83
N GLY A 463 26.02 -8.78 18.78
CA GLY A 463 26.30 -10.21 18.66
C GLY A 463 27.14 -10.84 19.79
N PRO A 464 28.12 -10.14 20.41
CA PRO A 464 28.80 -10.63 21.61
C PRO A 464 27.93 -10.66 22.88
N LEU A 465 26.84 -9.89 22.91
CA LEU A 465 26.00 -9.64 24.09
C LEU A 465 24.64 -10.38 24.04
N VAL A 466 24.13 -10.65 22.84
CA VAL A 466 22.79 -11.20 22.59
C VAL A 466 22.88 -12.31 21.54
N ALA A 467 22.23 -13.45 21.77
CA ALA A 467 22.24 -14.56 20.82
C ALA A 467 21.51 -14.19 19.51
N PRO A 468 21.88 -14.75 18.34
CA PRO A 468 21.32 -14.32 17.06
C PRO A 468 19.79 -14.48 16.95
N ALA A 469 19.24 -15.57 17.51
CA ALA A 469 17.80 -15.80 17.54
C ALA A 469 17.07 -14.72 18.36
N ASP A 470 17.67 -14.28 19.47
CA ASP A 470 17.12 -13.24 20.34
C ASP A 470 17.25 -11.85 19.72
N THR A 471 18.34 -11.57 18.98
CA THR A 471 18.44 -10.33 18.20
C THR A 471 17.34 -10.27 17.13
N ASP A 472 17.11 -11.37 16.41
CA ASP A 472 16.04 -11.48 15.43
C ASP A 472 14.64 -11.39 16.08
N ALA A 473 14.48 -11.84 17.33
CA ALA A 473 13.24 -11.70 18.10
C ALA A 473 13.01 -10.27 18.60
N ALA A 474 14.01 -9.63 19.20
CA ALA A 474 13.95 -8.27 19.74
C ALA A 474 13.69 -7.23 18.64
N ALA A 475 14.27 -7.41 17.44
CA ALA A 475 13.96 -6.57 16.28
C ALA A 475 12.47 -6.63 15.90
N ARG A 476 11.89 -7.83 15.82
CA ARG A 476 10.46 -8.03 15.51
C ARG A 476 9.54 -7.55 16.63
N ALA A 477 9.94 -7.71 17.89
CA ALA A 477 9.23 -7.16 19.04
C ALA A 477 9.21 -5.61 19.04
N ALA A 478 10.27 -4.99 18.52
CA ALA A 478 10.34 -3.55 18.25
C ALA A 478 9.63 -3.12 16.95
N GLY A 479 8.96 -4.03 16.25
CA GLY A 479 8.13 -3.75 15.07
C GLY A 479 8.87 -3.73 13.72
N LEU A 480 10.13 -4.13 13.66
CA LEU A 480 10.85 -4.31 12.38
C LEU A 480 10.33 -5.55 11.64
N ALA A 481 10.21 -5.46 10.31
CA ALA A 481 9.67 -6.53 9.49
C ALA A 481 10.51 -7.83 9.52
N GLU A 482 11.83 -7.72 9.67
CA GLU A 482 12.76 -8.85 9.67
C GLU A 482 13.93 -8.59 10.64
N GLY A 483 14.44 -9.64 11.28
CA GLY A 483 15.63 -9.57 12.14
C GLY A 483 16.94 -9.44 11.32
N PRO A 484 18.01 -8.85 11.89
CA PRO A 484 19.22 -8.56 11.13
C PRO A 484 19.94 -9.83 10.62
N TRP A 485 19.84 -10.95 11.33
CA TRP A 485 20.48 -12.20 10.93
C TRP A 485 19.62 -13.00 9.95
N ALA A 486 18.29 -12.92 10.05
CA ALA A 486 17.39 -13.40 9.01
C ALA A 486 17.65 -12.66 7.67
N LEU A 487 17.68 -11.33 7.72
CA LEU A 487 18.01 -10.45 6.59
C LEU A 487 19.37 -10.79 5.98
N ALA A 488 20.42 -10.94 6.79
CA ALA A 488 21.75 -11.30 6.30
C ALA A 488 21.79 -12.67 5.58
N ARG A 489 21.09 -13.69 6.09
CA ARG A 489 20.96 -14.99 5.42
C ARG A 489 20.25 -14.87 4.06
N ARG A 490 19.22 -14.03 4.00
CA ARG A 490 18.37 -13.82 2.82
C ARG A 490 19.05 -13.01 1.71
N LEU A 491 19.85 -12.01 2.08
CA LEU A 491 20.69 -11.24 1.15
C LEU A 491 21.85 -12.09 0.60
N GLY A 492 22.41 -12.98 1.43
CA GLY A 492 23.54 -13.84 1.07
C GLY A 492 24.89 -13.10 1.08
N TYR A 493 25.98 -13.88 1.10
CA TYR A 493 27.33 -13.38 1.43
C TYR A 493 27.78 -12.20 0.54
N ALA A 494 27.60 -12.29 -0.79
CA ALA A 494 28.03 -11.24 -1.71
C ALA A 494 27.33 -9.89 -1.44
N ALA A 495 26.00 -9.89 -1.25
CA ALA A 495 25.26 -8.68 -0.94
C ALA A 495 25.58 -8.14 0.47
N VAL A 496 25.94 -9.01 1.42
CA VAL A 496 26.43 -8.58 2.75
C VAL A 496 27.83 -7.94 2.64
N THR A 497 28.76 -8.51 1.86
CA THR A 497 30.04 -7.85 1.50
C THR A 497 29.80 -6.49 0.84
N ASP A 498 28.77 -6.38 0.00
CA ASP A 498 28.37 -5.13 -0.66
C ASP A 498 27.72 -4.10 0.29
N LEU A 499 27.50 -4.44 1.57
CA LEU A 499 26.93 -3.55 2.60
C LEU A 499 27.90 -3.26 3.76
N VAL A 500 28.68 -4.24 4.20
CA VAL A 500 29.56 -4.12 5.37
C VAL A 500 31.05 -4.36 5.10
N GLY A 501 31.44 -4.71 3.86
CA GLY A 501 32.81 -5.08 3.49
C GLY A 501 33.14 -6.54 3.86
N GLU A 502 34.28 -7.05 3.38
CA GLU A 502 34.64 -8.48 3.57
C GLU A 502 34.84 -8.84 5.05
N ASP A 503 35.50 -8.00 5.85
CA ASP A 503 35.65 -8.23 7.30
C ASP A 503 34.28 -8.28 8.01
N GLY A 504 33.38 -7.36 7.63
CA GLY A 504 32.01 -7.33 8.15
C GLY A 504 31.21 -8.56 7.73
N ALA A 505 31.33 -9.01 6.48
CA ALA A 505 30.68 -10.21 5.98
C ALA A 505 31.25 -11.49 6.62
N GLY A 506 32.55 -11.53 6.89
CA GLY A 506 33.21 -12.57 7.66
C GLY A 506 32.68 -12.63 9.10
N ALA A 507 32.54 -11.49 9.77
CA ALA A 507 31.96 -11.40 11.11
C ALA A 507 30.47 -11.79 11.15
N VAL A 508 29.68 -11.38 10.13
CA VAL A 508 28.28 -11.85 9.96
C VAL A 508 28.26 -13.36 9.80
N LEU A 509 29.09 -13.92 8.90
CA LEU A 509 29.17 -15.36 8.65
C LEU A 509 29.63 -16.15 9.88
N ALA A 510 30.50 -15.58 10.72
CA ALA A 510 30.90 -16.17 12.01
C ALA A 510 29.72 -16.20 13.00
N THR A 511 29.03 -15.07 13.19
CA THR A 511 27.84 -15.01 14.06
C THR A 511 26.72 -15.95 13.59
N LEU A 512 26.49 -16.05 12.27
CA LEU A 512 25.49 -16.96 11.68
C LEU A 512 25.82 -18.45 11.88
N LYS A 513 27.07 -18.80 12.21
CA LYS A 513 27.53 -20.18 12.46
C LYS A 513 27.55 -20.56 13.95
N ARG A 514 27.31 -19.63 14.87
CA ARG A 514 27.31 -19.92 16.32
C ARG A 514 26.14 -20.85 16.70
N PRO A 515 26.36 -21.86 17.57
CA PRO A 515 25.30 -22.75 18.00
C PRO A 515 24.29 -22.02 18.91
N ALA A 516 23.00 -22.31 18.74
CA ALA A 516 21.92 -21.64 19.47
C ALA A 516 21.89 -21.92 20.98
N THR A 517 22.78 -22.77 21.49
CA THR A 517 22.89 -23.15 22.90
C THR A 517 23.89 -22.30 23.71
N GLU A 518 24.58 -21.35 23.08
CA GLU A 518 25.41 -20.35 23.79
C GLU A 518 24.55 -19.23 24.40
N SER A 519 23.75 -19.56 25.42
CA SER A 519 23.00 -18.57 26.20
C SER A 519 23.95 -17.76 27.09
N VAL A 520 24.26 -16.52 26.69
CA VAL A 520 24.91 -15.53 27.56
C VAL A 520 23.95 -15.17 28.71
N PRO A 521 24.41 -15.06 29.98
CA PRO A 521 23.54 -14.71 31.11
C PRO A 521 22.78 -13.38 30.93
N LEU A 522 21.55 -13.33 31.41
CA LEU A 522 20.58 -12.26 31.16
C LEU A 522 20.65 -11.13 32.20
N ASP A 523 21.38 -10.06 31.92
CA ASP A 523 21.21 -8.74 32.56
C ASP A 523 21.95 -7.62 31.77
N PRO A 524 21.29 -6.52 31.32
CA PRO A 524 19.92 -6.41 30.82
C PRO A 524 19.83 -6.15 29.28
N PRO A 525 20.54 -6.89 28.38
CA PRO A 525 20.86 -6.37 27.04
C PRO A 525 19.83 -6.72 25.96
N GLN A 526 18.97 -7.73 26.20
CA GLN A 526 17.93 -8.17 25.26
C GLN A 526 16.85 -7.11 25.04
N ALA A 527 16.41 -6.43 26.11
CA ALA A 527 15.33 -5.42 26.03
C ALA A 527 15.75 -4.22 25.18
N ASP A 528 17.00 -3.76 25.33
CA ASP A 528 17.56 -2.62 24.61
C ASP A 528 18.03 -2.95 23.19
N ALA A 529 18.12 -4.24 22.80
CA ALA A 529 18.57 -4.63 21.46
C ALA A 529 17.67 -4.05 20.35
N GLY A 530 16.35 -4.15 20.49
CA GLY A 530 15.38 -3.55 19.55
C GLY A 530 15.52 -2.02 19.44
N PRO A 531 15.45 -1.27 20.56
CA PRO A 531 15.71 0.16 20.60
C PRO A 531 17.06 0.58 19.98
N ARG A 532 18.17 -0.13 20.26
CA ARG A 532 19.49 0.16 19.68
C ARG A 532 19.53 -0.02 18.17
N LEU A 533 18.90 -1.09 17.66
CA LEU A 533 18.81 -1.34 16.22
C LEU A 533 17.99 -0.24 15.50
N LEU A 534 16.84 0.16 16.08
CA LEU A 534 16.06 1.29 15.58
C LEU A 534 16.85 2.61 15.62
N ALA A 535 17.63 2.86 16.68
CA ALA A 535 18.45 4.06 16.81
C ALA A 535 19.57 4.14 15.77
N ALA A 536 20.23 3.01 15.44
CA ALA A 536 21.27 2.97 14.42
C ALA A 536 20.73 3.31 13.02
N VAL A 537 19.61 2.68 12.65
CA VAL A 537 18.93 2.94 11.37
C VAL A 537 18.43 4.39 11.30
N ARG A 538 17.84 4.91 12.38
CA ARG A 538 17.43 6.32 12.50
C ARG A 538 18.61 7.29 12.32
N THR A 539 19.77 7.00 12.89
CA THR A 539 20.99 7.82 12.69
C THR A 539 21.40 7.83 11.22
N ALA A 540 21.39 6.69 10.54
CA ALA A 540 21.67 6.62 9.11
C ALA A 540 20.68 7.42 8.24
N VAL A 541 19.40 7.49 8.63
CA VAL A 541 18.41 8.36 7.97
C VAL A 541 18.76 9.85 8.12
N VAL A 542 19.11 10.27 9.34
CA VAL A 542 19.49 11.68 9.61
C VAL A 542 20.77 12.06 8.87
N GLN A 543 21.75 11.16 8.80
CA GLN A 543 22.98 11.35 8.01
C GLN A 543 22.67 11.49 6.51
N ALA A 544 21.85 10.61 5.94
CA ALA A 544 21.47 10.68 4.53
C ALA A 544 20.69 11.96 4.15
N LEU A 545 19.91 12.54 5.08
CA LEU A 545 19.31 13.86 4.90
C LEU A 545 20.35 14.98 4.97
N ALA A 546 21.26 14.93 5.96
CA ALA A 546 22.31 15.94 6.14
C ALA A 546 23.32 15.99 4.98
N GLU A 547 23.55 14.85 4.32
CA GLU A 547 24.38 14.73 3.11
C GLU A 547 23.63 15.10 1.81
N GLY A 548 22.32 15.39 1.86
CA GLY A 548 21.51 15.66 0.66
C GLY A 548 21.25 14.44 -0.23
N LEU A 549 21.55 13.23 0.25
CA LEU A 549 21.28 11.96 -0.45
C LEU A 549 19.77 11.74 -0.63
N VAL A 550 18.98 12.24 0.32
CA VAL A 550 17.52 12.39 0.21
C VAL A 550 17.17 13.82 0.65
N ASN A 551 16.26 14.49 -0.07
CA ASN A 551 15.97 15.92 0.16
C ASN A 551 14.62 16.19 0.86
N GLU A 552 13.86 15.14 1.16
CA GLU A 552 12.53 15.21 1.78
C GLU A 552 12.43 14.21 2.93
N THR A 553 12.04 14.68 4.12
CA THR A 553 11.81 13.83 5.30
C THR A 553 10.74 12.77 5.04
N ALA A 554 9.64 13.14 4.37
CA ALA A 554 8.55 12.23 4.02
C ALA A 554 8.99 11.12 3.05
N SER A 555 9.86 11.43 2.07
CA SER A 555 10.41 10.41 1.16
C SER A 555 11.40 9.48 1.89
N ALA A 556 12.23 10.01 2.80
CA ALA A 556 13.08 9.19 3.66
C ALA A 556 12.26 8.25 4.57
N ASP A 557 11.27 8.78 5.29
CA ASP A 557 10.37 7.99 6.14
C ASP A 557 9.66 6.87 5.36
N LEU A 558 9.13 7.21 4.19
CA LEU A 558 8.40 6.27 3.34
C LEU A 558 9.32 5.20 2.73
N MET A 559 10.55 5.54 2.32
CA MET A 559 11.54 4.55 1.86
C MET A 559 11.96 3.62 3.00
N ALA A 560 12.15 4.14 4.22
CA ALA A 560 12.46 3.31 5.37
C ALA A 560 11.33 2.30 5.68
N VAL A 561 10.07 2.73 5.61
CA VAL A 561 8.90 1.86 5.82
C VAL A 561 8.72 0.84 4.69
N LEU A 562 8.66 1.29 3.42
CA LEU A 562 8.32 0.43 2.28
C LEU A 562 9.51 -0.31 1.66
N GLY A 563 10.75 0.13 1.90
CA GLY A 563 11.97 -0.42 1.29
C GLY A 563 12.90 -1.15 2.26
N PHE A 564 13.01 -0.68 3.51
CA PHE A 564 13.82 -1.30 4.56
C PHE A 564 12.99 -2.15 5.56
N GLY A 565 11.68 -1.88 5.70
CA GLY A 565 10.81 -2.61 6.64
C GLY A 565 10.76 -2.01 8.04
N TRP A 566 10.91 -0.68 8.15
CA TRP A 566 10.73 0.07 9.40
C TRP A 566 9.27 0.00 9.92
N PRO A 567 9.03 -0.05 11.25
CA PRO A 567 7.68 -0.12 11.83
C PRO A 567 6.73 0.98 11.32
N ALA A 568 5.80 0.61 10.43
CA ALA A 568 4.90 1.54 9.74
C ALA A 568 4.04 2.37 10.72
N ALA A 569 3.63 1.77 11.84
CA ALA A 569 2.84 2.40 12.92
C ALA A 569 3.48 3.69 13.50
N SER A 570 4.80 3.83 13.40
CA SER A 570 5.52 5.04 13.83
C SER A 570 5.45 6.21 12.84
N GLY A 571 5.08 5.94 11.58
CA GLY A 571 5.14 6.86 10.46
C GLY A 571 6.50 6.88 9.74
N GLY A 572 7.54 6.28 10.34
CA GLY A 572 8.91 6.26 9.81
C GLY A 572 9.94 6.65 10.88
N PRO A 573 11.25 6.56 10.59
CA PRO A 573 12.32 6.97 11.48
C PRO A 573 12.23 8.38 12.05
N LEU A 574 11.61 9.32 11.33
CA LEU A 574 11.50 10.75 11.66
C LEU A 574 10.08 11.15 12.10
N GLY A 575 9.06 10.37 11.77
CA GLY A 575 7.65 10.61 12.11
C GLY A 575 7.30 10.73 13.61
N SER A 576 8.26 10.42 14.51
CA SER A 576 8.15 10.71 15.95
C SER A 576 8.74 12.07 16.37
N PHE A 577 9.54 12.72 15.53
CA PHE A 577 10.10 14.06 15.79
C PHE A 577 9.20 15.17 15.26
N ALA A 578 8.49 14.95 14.16
CA ALA A 578 7.53 15.91 13.57
C ALA A 578 6.25 16.13 14.42
N ARG A 579 6.30 15.85 15.73
CA ARG A 579 5.22 16.03 16.72
C ARG A 579 5.69 16.85 17.94
N ARG A 580 6.77 17.62 17.80
CA ARG A 580 7.35 18.50 18.83
C ARG A 580 7.72 19.83 18.21
#